data_AF-D4DSA1-F1
#
_entry.id   AF-D4DSA1-F1
#
_cell.length_a   1.000
_cell.length_b   1.000
_cell.length_c   1.000
_cell.angle_alpha   90.00
_cell.angle_beta   90.00
_cell.angle_gamma   90.00
#
_symmetry.space_group_name_H-M   'P 1'
#
loop_
_entity.id
_entity.type
_entity.pdbx_description
1 polymer ?
#
loop_
_entity_poly.entity_id
_entity_poly.type
_entity_poly.pdbx_seq_one_letter_code
_entity_poly.pdbx_strand_id
1 'polypeptide(L)' 'MDYLQKQVKNLKAQVQRLEEINERYKQQFIVWQYNAYMHGMTQDTLNKPLIAVNRQRR' A
#
# COMPACT_ATOMS: atom_id res chain seq x y z
N MET A 1 31.73 -15.69 6.95
CA MET A 1 30.70 -15.78 8.02
C MET A 1 30.04 -14.43 8.31
N ASP A 2 30.79 -13.37 8.60
CA ASP A 2 30.25 -12.03 8.92
C ASP A 2 29.39 -11.39 7.80
N TYR A 3 29.77 -11.57 6.53
CA TYR A 3 28.99 -11.08 5.39
C TYR A 3 27.57 -11.67 5.33
N LEU A 4 27.42 -12.98 5.51
CA LEU A 4 26.11 -13.64 5.47
C LEU A 4 25.23 -13.22 6.66
N GLN A 5 25.83 -13.04 7.85
CA GLN A 5 25.10 -12.55 9.02
C GLN A 5 24.58 -11.12 8.80
N LYS A 6 25.38 -10.24 8.19
CA LYS A 6 24.95 -8.89 7.80
C LYS A 6 23.82 -8.90 6.77
N GLN A 7 23.89 -9.78 5.77
CA GLN A 7 22.83 -9.94 4.77
C GLN A 7 21.52 -10.39 5.41
N VAL A 8 21.57 -11.41 6.28
CA VAL A 8 20.38 -11.91 7.00
C VAL A 8 19.78 -10.81 7.88
N LYS A 9 20.60 -10.03 8.59
CA LYS A 9 20.14 -8.92 9.42
C LYS A 9 19.43 -7.85 8.58
N ASN A 10 20.02 -7.48 7.44
CA ASN A 10 19.44 -6.48 6.54
C ASN A 10 18.13 -6.95 5.91
N LEU A 11 18.05 -8.23 5.52
CA LEU A 11 16.82 -8.81 4.98
C LEU A 11 15.72 -8.86 6.03
N LYS A 12 16.03 -9.28 7.26
CA LYS A 12 15.05 -9.27 8.36
C LYS A 12 14.50 -7.86 8.64
N ALA A 13 15.38 -6.86 8.68
CA ALA A 13 14.95 -5.47 8.87
C ALA A 13 14.10 -4.96 7.70
N GLN A 14 14.37 -5.38 6.46
CA GLN A 14 13.54 -5.03 5.32
C GLN A 14 12.17 -5.70 5.37
N VAL A 15 12.12 -7.00 5.70
CA VAL A 15 10.86 -7.74 5.88
C VAL A 15 10.01 -7.06 6.94
N GLN A 16 10.57 -6.78 8.12
CA GLN A 16 9.83 -6.11 9.19
C GLN A 16 9.26 -4.75 8.74
N ARG A 17 10.07 -3.92 8.06
CA ARG A 17 9.59 -2.63 7.53
C ARG A 17 8.47 -2.80 6.50
N LEU A 18 8.57 -3.79 5.62
CA LEU A 18 7.55 -4.07 4.61
C LEU A 18 6.25 -4.56 5.26
N GLU A 19 6.34 -5.40 6.29
CA GLU A 19 5.19 -5.86 7.07
C GLU A 19 4.50 -4.67 7.76
N GLU A 20 5.26 -3.79 8.43
CA GLU A 20 4.72 -2.58 9.07
C GLU A 20 4.01 -1.64 8.08
N ILE A 21 4.59 -1.44 6.89
CA ILE A 21 4.00 -0.64 5.82
C ILE A 21 2.72 -1.30 5.30
N ASN A 22 2.74 -2.62 5.10
CA ASN A 22 1.57 -3.37 4.63
C ASN A 22 0.41 -3.28 5.63
N GLU A 23 0.67 -3.44 6.93
CA GLU A 23 -0.35 -3.29 7.96
C GLU A 23 -0.96 -1.88 7.99
N ARG A 24 -0.14 -0.83 7.83
CA ARG A 24 -0.65 0.54 7.71
C ARG A 24 -1.54 0.72 6.48
N TYR A 25 -1.14 0.16 5.34
CA TYR A 25 -1.97 0.21 4.13
C TYR A 25 -3.28 -0.56 4.29
N LYS A 26 -3.27 -1.72 4.95
CA LYS A 26 -4.50 -2.48 5.26
C LYS A 26 -5.45 -1.67 6.14
N GLN A 27 -4.95 -1.04 7.20
CA GLN A 27 -5.75 -0.18 8.07
C GLN A 27 -6.39 0.97 7.28
N GLN A 28 -5.60 1.63 6.43
CA GLN A 28 -6.09 2.72 5.61
C GLN A 28 -7.11 2.25 4.56
N PHE A 29 -6.89 1.06 3.98
CA PHE A 29 -7.82 0.44 3.04
C PHE A 29 -9.17 0.12 3.69
N ILE A 30 -9.20 -0.32 4.95
CA ILE A 30 -10.45 -0.53 5.70
C ILE A 30 -11.23 0.79 5.86
N VAL A 31 -10.55 1.87 6.24
CA VAL A 31 -11.19 3.20 6.38
C VAL A 31 -11.76 3.67 5.04
N TRP A 32 -11.03 3.49 3.94
CA TRP A 32 -11.53 3.84 2.61
C TRP A 32 -12.73 3.00 2.18
N GLN A 33 -12.72 1.70 2.45
CA GLN A 33 -13.88 0.83 2.17
C GLN A 33 -15.11 1.26 2.98
N TYR A 34 -14.94 1.58 4.27
CA TYR A 34 -16.03 2.08 5.10
C TYR A 34 -16.61 3.39 4.55
N ASN A 35 -15.75 4.35 4.23
CA ASN A 35 -16.19 5.64 3.66
C ASN A 35 -16.85 5.45 2.29
N ALA A 36 -16.31 4.57 1.44
CA ALA A 36 -16.89 4.24 0.16
C ALA A 36 -18.31 3.67 0.31
N TYR A 37 -18.49 2.73 1.25
CA TYR A 37 -19.81 2.18 1.58
C TYR A 37 -20.78 3.28 2.05
N MET A 38 -20.35 4.14 2.97
CA MET A 38 -21.17 5.26 3.47
C MET A 38 -21.59 6.23 2.36
N HIS A 39 -20.78 6.37 1.32
CA HIS A 39 -21.08 7.21 0.15
C HIS A 39 -21.74 6.45 -1.02
N GLY A 40 -22.15 5.19 -0.82
CA GLY A 40 -22.81 4.38 -1.83
C GLY A 40 -21.91 4.00 -3.02
N MET A 41 -20.59 4.06 -2.87
CA MET A 41 -19.64 3.68 -3.91
C MET A 41 -19.54 2.15 -4.00
N THR A 42 -19.58 1.63 -5.23
CA THR A 42 -19.40 0.21 -5.50
C THR A 42 -17.94 -0.14 -5.75
N GLN A 43 -17.58 -1.41 -5.54
CA GLN A 43 -16.25 -1.93 -5.87
C GLN A 43 -15.87 -1.69 -7.34
N ASP A 44 -16.82 -1.84 -8.27
CA ASP A 44 -16.60 -1.55 -9.69
C ASP A 44 -16.23 -0.09 -9.94
N THR A 45 -16.77 0.84 -9.16
CA THR A 45 -16.45 2.26 -9.25
C THR A 45 -15.07 2.56 -8.66
N LEU A 46 -14.74 1.95 -7.53
CA LEU A 46 -13.43 2.10 -6.87
C LEU A 46 -12.28 1.48 -7.67
N ASN A 47 -12.53 0.37 -8.37
CA ASN A 47 -11.54 -0.33 -9.19
C ASN A 47 -11.37 0.25 -10.59
N LYS A 48 -12.10 1.32 -10.94
CA LYS A 48 -11.90 1.97 -12.23
C LYS A 48 -10.44 2.40 -12.34
N PRO A 49 -9.76 2.09 -13.46
CA PRO A 49 -8.39 2.53 -13.65
C PRO A 49 -8.36 4.04 -13.51
N LEU A 50 -7.33 4.54 -12.83
CA LEU A 50 -7.08 5.98 -12.81
C LEU A 50 -6.95 6.42 -14.27
N ILE A 51 -7.83 7.31 -14.71
CA ILE A 51 -7.69 7.97 -16.01
C ILE A 51 -6.27 8.53 -16.01
N ALA A 52 -5.49 8.25 -17.04
CA ALA A 52 -4.15 8.80 -17.17
C ALA A 52 -4.26 10.32 -17.17
N VAL A 53 -4.12 10.94 -15.99
CA VAL A 53 -4.09 12.38 -15.87
C VAL A 53 -2.77 12.77 -16.50
N ASN A 54 -2.83 13.26 -17.73
CA ASN A 54 -1.68 13.79 -18.43
C ASN A 54 -1.28 15.09 -17.72
N ARG A 55 -0.48 14.97 -16.65
CA ARG A 55 -0.01 16.08 -15.80
C ARG A 55 1.07 16.94 -16.48
N GLN A 56 1.11 16.98 -17.80
CA GLN A 56 2.05 17.79 -18.60
C GLN A 56 1.55 19.22 -18.89
N ARG A 57 0.65 19.78 -18.08
CA ARG A 57 0.32 21.20 -18.16
C ARG A 57 0.24 21.83 -16.78
N ARG A 58 1.38 22.28 -16.29
CA ARG A 58 1.55 23.57 -15.59
C ARG A 58 3.00 23.96 -15.56
#